data_AF-A0A0W1A2N6-F1
#
_entry.id   AF-A0A0W1A2N6-F1
#
_cell.length_a   1.000
_cell.length_b   1.000
_cell.length_c   1.000
_cell.angle_alpha   90.00
_cell.angle_beta   90.00
_cell.angle_gamma   90.00
#
_symmetry.space_group_name_H-M   'P 1'
#
loop_
_entity.id
_entity.type
_entity.pdbx_description
1 polymer ?
#
loop_
_entity_poly.entity_id
_entity_poly.type
_entity_poly.pdbx_seq_one_letter_code
_entity_poly.pdbx_strand_id
1 'polypeptide(L)'
;MPITVQDITDPNAYESNKSGNADLTEHYFDKKQDEFRVYRFNHHVYAVRYDLQTSQPRDFVHLWASNKKSTKIMGSKQEDSDLPVLGKGNEGKVYQTSADKVVKMLMKHTFKCKMKNNENSTSTWANTKILKQLFLLAEHQIDKFFVMGLWRNPATKINSYQREFHLVMPLVKSSWYDTKNPEDMVKYYKCLEEFIMALKTLNDIGYSHPDFGTLDFGNYYNEIYTQEGIKLIDLDKGFIDLNSASKESRVAGKDQWLYVYNYKTHTSGDKGWREEIQNWYSNNMGQSLSENPDALRELYANGKIHLPKRVVEELQLQSTISNTSGVVLDLGNPENIESTKLTNN
;
A
#
# COMPACT_ATOMS: atom_id res chain seq x y z
N MET A 1 24.84 -6.55 -10.48
CA MET A 1 23.84 -7.35 -11.23
C MET A 1 22.52 -7.28 -10.47
N PRO A 2 21.38 -7.03 -11.13
CA PRO A 2 20.08 -7.09 -10.47
C PRO A 2 19.82 -8.51 -9.93
N ILE A 3 19.23 -8.62 -8.74
CA ILE A 3 18.83 -9.90 -8.15
C ILE A 3 17.66 -10.46 -8.94
N THR A 4 17.71 -11.75 -9.25
CA THR A 4 16.65 -12.48 -9.95
C THR A 4 15.88 -13.39 -9.00
N VAL A 5 14.70 -13.86 -9.43
CA VAL A 5 13.95 -14.84 -8.64
C VAL A 5 14.72 -16.16 -8.51
N GLN A 6 15.50 -16.54 -9.53
CA GLN A 6 16.35 -17.74 -9.50
C GLN A 6 17.44 -17.64 -8.43
N ASP A 7 18.07 -16.47 -8.26
CA ASP A 7 19.06 -16.24 -7.19
C ASP A 7 18.45 -16.47 -5.80
N ILE A 8 17.21 -16.00 -5.62
CA ILE A 8 16.49 -16.15 -4.36
C ILE A 8 16.07 -17.60 -4.15
N THR A 9 15.65 -18.34 -5.19
CA THR A 9 15.09 -19.69 -4.99
C THR A 9 16.09 -20.83 -5.16
N ASP A 10 17.37 -20.55 -5.44
CA ASP A 10 18.40 -21.58 -5.65
C ASP A 10 18.54 -22.49 -4.42
N PRO A 11 18.22 -23.79 -4.51
CA PRO A 11 18.38 -24.74 -3.41
C PRO A 11 19.81 -24.76 -2.83
N ASN A 12 20.82 -24.59 -3.69
CA ASN A 12 22.23 -24.62 -3.28
C ASN A 12 22.60 -23.43 -2.37
N ALA A 13 21.86 -22.32 -2.49
CA ALA A 13 22.02 -21.16 -1.62
C ALA A 13 21.60 -21.45 -0.16
N TYR A 14 20.92 -22.58 0.10
CA TYR A 14 20.40 -22.98 1.41
C TYR A 14 21.09 -24.19 2.03
N GLU A 15 21.71 -25.06 1.24
CA GLU A 15 22.36 -26.30 1.71
C GLU A 15 23.65 -26.06 2.51
N SER A 16 24.33 -24.92 2.30
CA SER A 16 25.66 -24.70 2.86
C SER A 16 25.70 -24.17 4.29
N ASN A 17 24.56 -23.82 4.93
CA ASN A 17 24.48 -23.16 6.26
C ASN A 17 25.42 -21.94 6.44
N LYS A 18 26.07 -21.47 5.37
CA LYS A 18 26.94 -20.31 5.32
C LYS A 18 26.08 -19.10 4.93
N SER A 19 26.42 -17.95 5.52
CA SER A 19 25.97 -16.60 5.11
C SER A 19 24.49 -16.20 5.24
N GLY A 20 23.69 -16.82 6.12
CA GLY A 20 22.42 -16.22 6.53
C GLY A 20 21.27 -16.33 5.52
N ASN A 21 21.37 -17.17 4.49
CA ASN A 21 20.22 -17.56 3.67
C ASN A 21 19.34 -18.58 4.42
N ALA A 22 18.02 -18.56 4.21
CA ALA A 22 17.09 -19.56 4.74
C ALA A 22 15.73 -19.53 4.03
N ASP A 23 15.09 -20.69 3.86
CA ASP A 23 13.63 -20.76 3.67
C ASP A 23 12.96 -20.46 5.01
N LEU A 24 12.13 -19.43 5.04
CA LEU A 24 11.39 -18.98 6.23
C LEU A 24 9.89 -19.26 6.14
N THR A 25 9.42 -19.98 5.12
CA THR A 25 8.00 -20.14 4.81
C THR A 25 7.20 -20.66 5.99
N GLU A 26 7.67 -21.71 6.68
CA GLU A 26 6.98 -22.28 7.84
C GLU A 26 6.83 -21.29 9.02
N HIS A 27 7.68 -20.26 9.11
CA HIS A 27 7.55 -19.22 10.14
C HIS A 27 6.37 -18.27 9.92
N TYR A 28 5.77 -18.25 8.73
CA TYR A 28 4.69 -17.33 8.36
C TYR A 28 3.44 -18.06 7.84
N PHE A 29 3.62 -19.27 7.31
CA PHE A 29 2.57 -20.08 6.71
C PHE A 29 2.52 -21.48 7.31
N ASP A 30 1.38 -22.14 7.18
CA ASP A 30 1.24 -23.58 7.39
C ASP A 30 1.73 -24.37 6.18
N LYS A 31 1.91 -25.68 6.35
CA LYS A 31 2.52 -26.57 5.34
C LYS A 31 1.73 -26.73 4.04
N LYS A 32 0.53 -26.14 3.93
CA LYS A 32 -0.39 -26.25 2.78
C LYS A 32 -0.38 -25.00 1.88
N GLN A 33 0.56 -24.10 2.09
CA GLN A 33 0.66 -22.89 1.29
C GLN A 33 1.49 -23.17 0.04
N ASP A 34 0.85 -23.06 -1.13
CA ASP A 34 1.47 -23.36 -2.42
C ASP A 34 1.69 -22.13 -3.34
N GLU A 35 1.12 -20.97 -3.01
CA GLU A 35 1.18 -19.74 -3.83
C GLU A 35 2.37 -18.83 -3.49
N PHE A 36 2.85 -18.84 -2.25
CA PHE A 36 3.83 -17.90 -1.72
C PHE A 36 4.84 -18.59 -0.80
N ARG A 37 6.13 -18.32 -1.03
CA ARG A 37 7.20 -18.72 -0.12
C ARG A 37 7.95 -17.50 0.39
N VAL A 38 8.52 -17.63 1.58
CA VAL A 38 9.28 -16.54 2.21
C VAL A 38 10.72 -16.97 2.35
N TYR A 39 11.63 -16.22 1.77
CA TYR A 39 13.05 -16.53 1.77
C TYR A 39 13.84 -15.41 2.43
N ARG A 40 14.90 -15.78 3.13
CA ARG A 40 15.99 -14.86 3.43
C ARG A 40 17.13 -15.16 2.46
N PHE A 41 17.58 -14.14 1.75
CA PHE A 41 18.70 -14.19 0.83
C PHE A 41 19.57 -12.96 1.03
N ASN A 42 20.88 -13.17 1.26
CA ASN A 42 21.88 -12.11 1.49
C ASN A 42 21.43 -11.05 2.52
N HIS A 43 20.96 -11.50 3.69
CA HIS A 43 20.43 -10.62 4.76
C HIS A 43 19.15 -9.83 4.42
N HIS A 44 18.47 -10.09 3.32
CA HIS A 44 17.16 -9.51 3.00
C HIS A 44 16.09 -10.60 3.01
N VAL A 45 14.88 -10.27 3.47
CA VAL A 45 13.72 -11.15 3.43
C VAL A 45 12.84 -10.78 2.24
N TYR A 46 12.47 -11.78 1.47
CA TYR A 46 11.65 -11.67 0.27
C TYR A 46 10.45 -12.61 0.37
N ALA A 47 9.34 -12.21 -0.23
CA ALA A 47 8.29 -13.15 -0.59
C ALA A 47 8.41 -13.45 -2.09
N VAL A 48 8.27 -14.73 -2.45
CA VAL A 48 8.29 -15.22 -3.83
C VAL A 48 6.92 -15.80 -4.14
N ARG A 49 6.31 -15.37 -5.24
CA ARG A 49 5.04 -15.90 -5.74
C ARG A 49 5.30 -17.02 -6.72
N TYR A 50 4.58 -18.12 -6.55
CA TYR A 50 4.66 -19.31 -7.38
C TYR A 50 3.44 -19.38 -8.30
N ASP A 51 3.68 -19.85 -9.52
CA ASP A 51 2.60 -20.22 -10.42
C ASP A 51 1.99 -21.55 -9.97
N LEU A 52 0.68 -21.56 -9.69
CA LEU A 52 -0.02 -22.71 -9.11
C LEU A 52 -0.12 -23.91 -10.08
N GLN A 53 0.00 -23.69 -11.39
CA GLN A 53 -0.11 -24.77 -12.37
C GLN A 53 1.23 -25.48 -12.58
N THR A 54 2.31 -24.71 -12.58
CA THR A 54 3.67 -25.20 -12.88
C THR A 54 4.55 -25.39 -11.64
N SER A 55 4.12 -24.87 -10.49
CA SER A 55 4.90 -24.77 -9.25
C SER A 55 6.26 -24.10 -9.44
N GLN A 56 6.39 -23.24 -10.46
CA GLN A 56 7.61 -22.47 -10.71
C GLN A 56 7.54 -21.09 -10.06
N PRO A 57 8.67 -20.57 -9.55
CA PRO A 57 8.71 -19.21 -9.02
C PRO A 57 8.56 -18.20 -10.17
N ARG A 58 7.65 -17.23 -9.99
CA ARG A 58 7.29 -16.24 -11.02
C ARG A 58 8.00 -14.91 -10.80
N ASP A 59 7.83 -14.34 -9.61
CA ASP A 59 8.34 -13.04 -9.22
C ASP A 59 8.49 -12.94 -7.69
N PHE A 60 9.04 -11.82 -7.23
CA PHE A 60 9.31 -11.58 -5.81
C PHE A 60 9.10 -10.13 -5.40
N VAL A 61 8.85 -9.93 -4.11
CA VAL A 61 8.85 -8.62 -3.45
C VAL A 61 9.80 -8.63 -2.26
N HIS A 62 10.49 -7.51 -2.04
CA HIS A 62 11.30 -7.31 -0.84
C HIS A 62 10.38 -6.95 0.35
N LEU A 63 10.61 -7.58 1.50
CA LEU A 63 9.82 -7.32 2.71
C LEU A 63 10.58 -6.46 3.72
N TRP A 64 11.77 -6.90 4.16
CA TRP A 64 12.61 -6.14 5.09
C TRP A 64 14.06 -6.64 5.09
N ALA A 65 14.98 -5.86 5.65
CA ALA A 65 16.33 -6.32 5.96
C ALA A 65 16.33 -7.16 7.26
N SER A 66 17.09 -8.24 7.25
CA SER A 66 17.24 -9.21 8.33
C SER A 66 18.70 -9.39 8.71
N ASN A 67 19.12 -8.61 9.70
CA ASN A 67 20.40 -8.80 10.37
C ASN A 67 20.33 -9.99 11.34
N LYS A 68 20.44 -11.22 10.82
CA LYS A 68 20.78 -12.39 11.65
C LYS A 68 22.28 -12.31 12.00
N LYS A 69 22.68 -11.30 12.78
CA LYS A 69 23.90 -11.42 13.60
C LYS A 69 23.60 -12.53 14.61
N SER A 70 24.63 -13.24 15.09
CA SER A 70 24.54 -14.27 16.13
C SER A 70 24.12 -13.66 17.48
N THR A 71 22.96 -13.04 17.54
CA THR A 71 22.41 -12.45 18.75
C THR A 71 21.94 -13.58 19.64
N LYS A 72 22.77 -13.90 20.64
CA LYS A 72 22.38 -14.47 21.93
C LYS A 72 21.33 -13.56 22.62
N ILE A 73 20.18 -13.32 22.00
CA ILE A 73 19.09 -12.50 22.58
C ILE A 73 17.82 -13.34 22.80
N MET A 74 17.76 -14.58 22.30
CA MET A 74 16.66 -15.51 22.63
C MET A 74 17.15 -16.81 23.27
N GLY A 75 18.13 -16.71 24.17
CA GLY A 75 18.69 -17.89 24.86
C GLY A 75 18.94 -17.74 26.36
N SER A 76 18.78 -16.56 26.95
CA SER A 76 19.12 -16.34 28.36
C SER A 76 18.16 -15.35 29.00
N LYS A 77 17.03 -15.82 29.55
CA LYS A 77 16.24 -15.16 30.61
C LYS A 77 16.18 -13.61 30.57
N GLN A 78 16.12 -13.00 29.39
CA GLN A 78 16.05 -11.56 29.26
C GLN A 78 14.60 -11.28 28.94
N GLU A 79 13.91 -10.81 29.97
CA GLU A 79 12.48 -10.56 29.94
C GLU A 79 12.15 -9.57 28.81
N ASP A 80 10.92 -9.64 28.26
CA ASP A 80 10.41 -8.73 27.22
C ASP A 80 10.45 -7.22 27.61
N SER A 81 11.02 -6.89 28.78
CA SER A 81 11.22 -5.55 29.35
C SER A 81 12.33 -4.72 28.72
N ASP A 82 13.28 -5.32 28.00
CA ASP A 82 14.51 -4.63 27.59
C ASP A 82 14.51 -4.12 26.14
N LEU A 83 13.49 -4.47 25.35
CA LEU A 83 13.39 -3.98 23.97
C LEU A 83 12.80 -2.56 23.94
N PRO A 84 13.40 -1.61 23.19
CA PRO A 84 12.85 -0.26 23.04
C PRO A 84 11.43 -0.31 22.47
N VAL A 85 10.47 0.24 23.23
CA VAL A 85 9.10 0.42 22.78
C VAL A 85 9.02 1.67 21.92
N LEU A 86 8.65 1.51 20.66
CA LEU A 86 8.49 2.62 19.71
C LEU A 86 7.09 3.21 19.72
N GLY A 87 6.09 2.42 20.11
CA GLY A 87 4.71 2.86 20.14
C GLY A 87 3.80 1.90 20.90
N LYS A 88 2.67 2.42 21.38
CA LYS A 88 1.63 1.65 22.06
C LYS A 88 0.28 2.16 21.58
N GLY A 89 -0.52 1.26 21.03
CA GLY A 89 -1.89 1.53 20.61
C GLY A 89 -2.89 0.67 21.38
N ASN A 90 -4.16 0.76 20.98
CA ASN A 90 -5.25 -0.01 21.57
C ASN A 90 -5.10 -1.52 21.34
N GLU A 91 -4.50 -1.92 20.20
CA GLU A 91 -4.38 -3.34 19.84
C GLU A 91 -3.10 -4.00 20.36
N GLY A 92 -2.05 -3.24 20.66
CA GLY A 92 -0.74 -3.80 20.97
C GLY A 92 0.37 -2.77 21.18
N LYS A 93 1.59 -3.29 21.35
CA LYS A 93 2.83 -2.51 21.47
C LYS A 93 3.77 -2.84 20.33
N VAL A 94 4.53 -1.85 19.86
CA VAL A 94 5.54 -1.99 18.81
C VAL A 94 6.93 -1.87 19.42
N TYR A 95 7.77 -2.87 19.16
CA TYR A 95 9.12 -2.98 19.70
C TYR A 95 10.16 -2.93 18.58
N GLN A 96 11.25 -2.21 18.80
CA GLN A 96 12.39 -2.27 17.90
C GLN A 96 13.20 -3.55 18.17
N THR A 97 13.37 -4.38 17.14
CA THR A 97 14.14 -5.64 17.27
C THR A 97 15.51 -5.59 16.59
N SER A 98 15.70 -4.64 15.67
CA SER A 98 16.99 -4.35 15.04
C SER A 98 16.99 -2.95 14.42
N ALA A 99 18.07 -2.56 13.77
CA ALA A 99 18.17 -1.29 13.05
C ALA A 99 17.16 -1.11 11.90
N ASP A 100 16.59 -2.21 11.40
CA ASP A 100 15.78 -2.22 10.16
C ASP A 100 14.42 -2.92 10.34
N LYS A 101 14.07 -3.34 11.57
CA LYS A 101 12.92 -4.21 11.81
C LYS A 101 12.27 -3.97 13.17
N VAL A 102 10.93 -3.97 13.18
CA VAL A 102 10.11 -3.90 14.39
C VAL A 102 9.17 -5.10 14.48
N VAL A 103 8.66 -5.33 15.69
CA VAL A 103 7.64 -6.34 15.96
C VAL A 103 6.48 -5.70 16.71
N LYS A 104 5.26 -5.87 16.21
CA LYS A 104 4.04 -5.52 16.94
C LYS A 104 3.51 -6.75 17.66
N MET A 105 3.31 -6.62 18.97
CA MET A 105 2.81 -7.66 19.86
C MET A 105 1.40 -7.28 20.31
N LEU A 106 0.42 -8.13 20.01
CA LEU A 106 -0.98 -7.90 20.39
C LEU A 106 -1.20 -8.11 21.89
N MET A 107 -2.10 -7.32 22.49
CA MET A 107 -2.49 -7.53 23.90
C MET A 107 -3.33 -8.82 24.07
N LYS A 108 -3.07 -9.56 25.16
CA LYS A 108 -3.67 -10.88 25.47
C LYS A 108 -5.22 -10.92 25.49
N HIS A 109 -5.90 -9.81 25.76
CA HIS A 109 -7.38 -9.75 25.75
C HIS A 109 -7.95 -9.58 24.35
N THR A 110 -7.32 -8.77 23.49
CA THR A 110 -7.65 -8.59 22.07
C THR A 110 -7.55 -9.92 21.31
N PHE A 111 -6.63 -10.78 21.74
CA PHE A 111 -6.42 -12.13 21.24
C PHE A 111 -7.63 -13.07 21.48
N LYS A 112 -8.23 -13.08 22.68
CA LYS A 112 -9.35 -13.99 23.00
C LYS A 112 -10.64 -13.70 22.23
N CYS A 113 -10.91 -12.42 21.94
CA CYS A 113 -12.14 -12.01 21.25
C CYS A 113 -12.07 -12.21 19.73
N LYS A 114 -10.89 -12.06 19.10
CA LYS A 114 -10.75 -12.18 17.64
C LYS A 114 -10.58 -13.62 17.15
N MET A 115 -10.26 -14.58 18.03
CA MET A 115 -9.85 -15.95 17.64
C MET A 115 -10.80 -17.08 18.04
N LYS A 116 -11.87 -16.83 18.80
CA LYS A 116 -12.86 -17.87 19.16
C LYS A 116 -13.66 -18.44 17.97
N ASN A 117 -13.57 -17.84 16.79
CA ASN A 117 -14.39 -18.19 15.64
C ASN A 117 -13.65 -18.82 14.45
N ASN A 118 -12.32 -19.07 14.50
CA ASN A 118 -11.63 -19.83 13.44
C ASN A 118 -10.26 -20.34 13.92
N GLU A 119 -10.20 -21.59 14.37
CA GLU A 119 -8.95 -22.29 14.69
C GLU A 119 -8.26 -22.73 13.37
N ASN A 120 -6.96 -22.46 13.26
CA ASN A 120 -6.00 -22.89 12.22
C ASN A 120 -5.77 -22.04 10.95
N SER A 121 -6.43 -20.90 10.71
CA SER A 121 -6.28 -20.19 9.42
C SER A 121 -5.94 -18.70 9.44
N THR A 122 -5.92 -18.00 10.57
CA THR A 122 -5.93 -16.52 10.53
C THR A 122 -4.61 -15.87 10.12
N SER A 123 -3.44 -16.37 10.57
CA SER A 123 -2.14 -15.79 10.19
C SER A 123 -1.78 -16.13 8.75
N THR A 124 -1.96 -17.40 8.33
CA THR A 124 -1.80 -17.81 6.92
C THR A 124 -2.72 -16.99 6.04
N TRP A 125 -4.01 -16.91 6.36
CA TRP A 125 -4.97 -16.15 5.56
C TRP A 125 -4.62 -14.66 5.50
N ALA A 126 -4.30 -14.04 6.64
CA ALA A 126 -3.91 -12.63 6.68
C ALA A 126 -2.63 -12.39 5.88
N ASN A 127 -1.62 -13.24 6.04
CA ASN A 127 -0.36 -13.13 5.29
C ASN A 127 -0.57 -13.35 3.80
N THR A 128 -1.40 -14.32 3.38
CA THR A 128 -1.74 -14.52 1.97
C THR A 128 -2.43 -13.27 1.41
N LYS A 129 -3.37 -12.67 2.14
CA LYS A 129 -4.01 -11.42 1.75
C LYS A 129 -2.99 -10.27 1.63
N ILE A 130 -2.12 -10.10 2.62
CA ILE A 130 -1.09 -9.06 2.63
C ILE A 130 -0.12 -9.25 1.46
N LEU A 131 0.34 -10.47 1.20
CA LEU A 131 1.22 -10.74 0.06
C LEU A 131 0.55 -10.45 -1.27
N LYS A 132 -0.70 -10.89 -1.48
CA LYS A 132 -1.46 -10.53 -2.69
C LYS A 132 -1.51 -9.02 -2.91
N GLN A 133 -1.76 -8.26 -1.85
CA GLN A 133 -1.75 -6.81 -1.90
C GLN A 133 -0.34 -6.26 -2.19
N LEU A 134 0.72 -6.72 -1.51
CA LEU A 134 2.09 -6.28 -1.76
C LEU A 134 2.55 -6.52 -3.20
N PHE A 135 2.27 -7.69 -3.77
CA PHE A 135 2.59 -7.98 -5.17
C PHE A 135 1.83 -7.05 -6.12
N LEU A 136 0.55 -6.78 -5.86
CA LEU A 136 -0.23 -5.82 -6.64
C LEU A 136 0.34 -4.39 -6.52
N LEU A 137 0.72 -3.96 -5.31
CA LEU A 137 1.36 -2.65 -5.12
C LEU A 137 2.68 -2.54 -5.89
N ALA A 138 3.47 -3.63 -5.95
CA ALA A 138 4.72 -3.68 -6.70
C ALA A 138 4.49 -3.64 -8.22
N GLU A 139 3.45 -4.34 -8.72
CA GLU A 139 3.02 -4.29 -10.13
C GLU A 139 2.66 -2.84 -10.55
N HIS A 140 2.09 -2.06 -9.63
CA HIS A 140 1.78 -0.63 -9.80
C HIS A 140 2.91 0.33 -9.34
N GLN A 141 4.03 -0.18 -8.84
CA GLN A 141 5.19 0.59 -8.36
C GLN A 141 4.89 1.59 -7.23
N ILE A 142 3.95 1.24 -6.35
CA ILE A 142 3.52 2.08 -5.20
C ILE A 142 3.79 1.44 -3.84
N ASP A 143 4.40 0.25 -3.80
CA ASP A 143 4.70 -0.51 -2.58
C ASP A 143 5.54 0.27 -1.56
N LYS A 144 6.50 1.09 -2.03
CA LYS A 144 7.39 1.89 -1.16
C LYS A 144 6.67 2.87 -0.21
N PHE A 145 5.42 3.22 -0.50
CA PHE A 145 4.60 4.15 0.30
C PHE A 145 3.82 3.44 1.43
N PHE A 146 3.78 2.11 1.45
CA PHE A 146 2.93 1.35 2.37
C PHE A 146 3.73 0.32 3.16
N VAL A 147 3.70 0.43 4.49
CA VAL A 147 4.52 -0.37 5.39
C VAL A 147 3.68 -1.56 5.85
N MET A 148 3.89 -2.69 5.19
CA MET A 148 3.21 -3.94 5.51
C MET A 148 4.19 -4.96 6.10
N GLY A 149 3.67 -5.85 6.94
CA GLY A 149 4.44 -6.90 7.60
C GLY A 149 3.77 -8.26 7.48
N LEU A 150 4.41 -9.30 8.00
CA LEU A 150 3.81 -10.63 8.09
C LEU A 150 3.69 -11.09 9.55
N TRP A 151 2.57 -11.72 9.86
CA TRP A 151 2.31 -12.35 11.14
C TRP A 151 3.08 -13.66 11.24
N ARG A 152 3.81 -13.86 12.34
CA ARG A 152 4.42 -15.16 12.61
C ARG A 152 3.34 -16.23 12.80
N ASN A 153 3.59 -17.40 12.24
CA ASN A 153 2.78 -18.57 12.43
C ASN A 153 2.95 -19.06 13.89
N PRO A 154 1.89 -19.00 14.72
CA PRO A 154 1.96 -19.40 16.13
C PRO A 154 2.22 -20.90 16.32
N ALA A 155 2.01 -21.73 15.29
CA ALA A 155 2.33 -23.15 15.32
C ALA A 155 3.85 -23.42 15.36
N THR A 156 4.67 -22.46 14.92
CA THR A 156 6.12 -22.54 15.08
C THR A 156 6.49 -22.23 16.53
N LYS A 157 6.62 -23.28 17.35
CA LYS A 157 7.07 -23.17 18.75
C LYS A 157 8.50 -22.60 18.78
N ILE A 158 8.67 -21.35 19.20
CA ILE A 158 10.01 -20.81 19.46
C ILE A 158 10.38 -20.99 20.92
N ASN A 159 9.43 -20.88 21.86
CA ASN A 159 9.55 -21.24 23.28
C ASN A 159 8.14 -21.32 23.94
N SER A 160 7.99 -22.08 25.03
CA SER A 160 6.70 -22.39 25.69
C SER A 160 5.90 -21.19 26.24
N TYR A 161 6.49 -19.99 26.29
CA TYR A 161 5.89 -18.79 26.87
C TYR A 161 5.43 -17.73 25.85
N GLN A 162 5.76 -17.88 24.57
CA GLN A 162 5.48 -16.86 23.54
C GLN A 162 4.45 -17.35 22.50
N ARG A 163 3.24 -17.70 22.96
CA ARG A 163 2.07 -17.88 22.08
C ARG A 163 1.52 -16.51 21.63
N GLU A 164 2.39 -15.62 21.24
CA GLU A 164 2.04 -14.23 20.96
C GLU A 164 2.10 -13.99 19.46
N PHE A 165 1.04 -13.40 18.95
CA PHE A 165 0.94 -13.03 17.55
C PHE A 165 1.87 -11.84 17.35
N HIS A 166 2.98 -12.11 16.66
CA HIS A 166 4.02 -11.14 16.36
C HIS A 166 3.92 -10.76 14.89
N LEU A 167 3.54 -9.52 14.62
CA LEU A 167 3.63 -8.97 13.28
C LEU A 167 5.02 -8.38 13.09
N VAL A 168 5.76 -8.93 12.13
CA VAL A 168 7.10 -8.47 11.76
C VAL A 168 6.98 -7.51 10.59
N MET A 169 7.51 -6.30 10.72
CA MET A 169 7.45 -5.27 9.68
C MET A 169 8.77 -4.48 9.63
N PRO A 170 9.10 -3.81 8.51
CA PRO A 170 10.30 -2.99 8.42
C PRO A 170 10.23 -1.79 9.39
N LEU A 171 11.37 -1.40 9.96
CA LEU A 171 11.47 -0.17 10.72
C LEU A 171 11.51 1.02 9.76
N VAL A 172 10.60 1.96 9.95
CA VAL A 172 10.62 3.23 9.23
C VAL A 172 11.24 4.30 10.12
N LYS A 173 12.29 4.96 9.62
CA LYS A 173 12.97 6.05 10.33
C LYS A 173 12.29 7.37 9.98
N SER A 174 11.79 8.06 11.00
CA SER A 174 11.20 9.38 10.81
C SER A 174 12.25 10.41 10.44
N SER A 175 11.86 11.34 9.58
CA SER A 175 12.59 12.53 9.16
C SER A 175 11.62 13.69 9.25
N TRP A 176 12.05 14.79 9.85
CA TRP A 176 11.23 15.99 9.95
C TRP A 176 11.55 16.91 8.77
N TYR A 177 10.53 17.58 8.23
CA TYR A 177 10.68 18.70 7.30
C TYR A 177 10.47 19.98 8.10
N ASP A 178 11.42 20.92 8.07
CA ASP A 178 11.17 22.24 8.64
C ASP A 178 10.33 23.05 7.66
N THR A 179 9.02 23.08 7.86
CA THR A 179 8.10 23.81 6.97
C THR A 179 8.28 25.33 7.03
N LYS A 180 9.14 25.86 7.92
CA LYS A 180 9.56 27.28 7.90
C LYS A 180 10.74 27.53 6.96
N ASN A 181 11.47 26.49 6.58
CA ASN A 181 12.52 26.55 5.59
C ASN A 181 11.90 26.38 4.17
N PRO A 182 12.12 27.33 3.24
CA PRO A 182 11.57 27.26 1.88
C PRO A 182 11.97 26.00 1.10
N GLU A 183 13.21 25.51 1.25
CA GLU A 183 13.70 24.32 0.54
C GLU A 183 13.00 23.05 1.03
N ASP A 184 12.85 22.92 2.35
CA ASP A 184 12.11 21.81 2.97
C ASP A 184 10.63 21.85 2.63
N MET A 185 10.03 23.05 2.49
CA MET A 185 8.66 23.21 2.04
C MET A 185 8.46 22.70 0.61
N VAL A 186 9.37 23.05 -0.32
CA VAL A 186 9.31 22.54 -1.70
C VAL A 186 9.44 21.01 -1.72
N LYS A 187 10.37 20.47 -0.93
CA LYS A 187 10.55 19.02 -0.81
C LYS A 187 9.30 18.34 -0.22
N TYR A 188 8.70 18.93 0.81
CA TYR A 188 7.46 18.45 1.43
C TYR A 188 6.33 18.34 0.39
N TYR A 189 6.06 19.40 -0.37
CA TYR A 189 4.98 19.37 -1.38
C TYR A 189 5.23 18.34 -2.47
N LYS A 190 6.49 18.18 -2.91
CA LYS A 190 6.86 17.13 -3.86
C LYS A 190 6.57 15.73 -3.29
N CYS A 191 6.98 15.46 -2.06
CA CYS A 191 6.72 14.18 -1.40
C CYS A 191 5.22 13.95 -1.15
N LEU A 192 4.47 15.01 -0.85
CA LEU A 192 3.02 14.96 -0.70
C LEU A 192 2.33 14.58 -2.00
N GLU A 193 2.66 15.26 -3.11
CA GLU A 193 2.13 14.95 -4.44
C GLU A 193 2.41 13.50 -4.84
N GLU A 194 3.65 13.03 -4.69
CA GLU A 194 4.01 11.63 -5.00
C GLU A 194 3.21 10.63 -4.15
N PHE A 195 3.07 10.91 -2.85
CA PHE A 195 2.31 10.06 -1.95
C PHE A 195 0.81 10.04 -2.28
N ILE A 196 0.22 11.19 -2.59
CA ILE A 196 -1.21 11.28 -2.93
C ILE A 196 -1.50 10.57 -4.24
N MET A 197 -0.61 10.63 -5.23
CA MET A 197 -0.76 9.85 -6.46
C MET A 197 -0.68 8.34 -6.19
N ALA A 198 0.18 7.90 -5.28
CA ALA A 198 0.24 6.51 -4.87
C ALA A 198 -1.03 6.05 -4.13
N LEU A 199 -1.56 6.91 -3.24
CA LEU A 199 -2.81 6.66 -2.54
C LEU A 199 -4.02 6.64 -3.48
N LYS A 200 -4.07 7.56 -4.45
CA LYS A 200 -5.08 7.56 -5.52
C LYS A 200 -5.02 6.26 -6.32
N THR A 201 -3.82 5.83 -6.72
CA THR A 201 -3.63 4.57 -7.45
C THR A 201 -4.15 3.37 -6.63
N LEU A 202 -3.84 3.32 -5.32
CA LEU A 202 -4.39 2.31 -4.41
C LEU A 202 -5.93 2.30 -4.40
N ASN A 203 -6.54 3.49 -4.33
CA ASN A 203 -8.00 3.64 -4.32
C ASN A 203 -8.62 3.22 -5.67
N ASP A 204 -8.00 3.59 -6.78
CA ASP A 204 -8.43 3.24 -8.13
C ASP A 204 -8.43 1.72 -8.35
N ILE A 205 -7.39 1.02 -7.89
CA ILE A 205 -7.31 -0.46 -7.95
C ILE A 205 -8.20 -1.19 -6.93
N GLY A 206 -9.02 -0.45 -6.17
CA GLY A 206 -10.08 -1.02 -5.34
C GLY A 206 -9.69 -1.28 -3.87
N TYR A 207 -8.65 -0.62 -3.36
CA TYR A 207 -8.23 -0.75 -1.97
C TYR A 207 -8.21 0.61 -1.24
N SER A 208 -8.46 0.60 0.07
CA SER A 208 -8.24 1.79 0.91
C SER A 208 -7.54 1.44 2.23
N HIS A 209 -6.87 2.43 2.79
CA HIS A 209 -6.29 2.32 4.12
C HIS A 209 -7.40 2.22 5.18
N PRO A 210 -7.32 1.29 6.14
CA PRO A 210 -8.41 1.05 7.10
C PRO A 210 -8.61 2.17 8.13
N ASP A 211 -7.55 2.90 8.47
CA ASP A 211 -7.56 3.95 9.50
C ASP A 211 -6.73 5.17 9.07
N PHE A 212 -7.00 5.73 7.89
CA PHE A 212 -6.32 6.93 7.39
C PHE A 212 -7.26 7.73 6.49
N GLY A 213 -7.31 9.05 6.64
CA GLY A 213 -8.03 9.94 5.73
C GLY A 213 -9.53 9.63 5.62
N THR A 214 -10.33 10.18 6.53
CA THR A 214 -11.80 10.18 6.39
C THR A 214 -12.31 11.60 6.15
N LEU A 215 -13.49 11.72 5.56
CA LEU A 215 -14.12 13.02 5.33
C LEU A 215 -14.32 13.78 6.66
N ASP A 216 -14.76 13.06 7.69
CA ASP A 216 -15.09 13.62 9.00
C ASP A 216 -13.85 13.87 9.88
N PHE A 217 -12.85 12.98 9.82
CA PHE A 217 -11.72 13.01 10.74
C PHE A 217 -10.38 13.07 10.00
N GLY A 218 -9.63 14.14 10.30
CA GLY A 218 -8.25 14.30 9.86
C GLY A 218 -7.28 13.53 10.76
N ASN A 219 -7.51 12.24 10.98
CA ASN A 219 -6.56 11.42 11.70
C ASN A 219 -5.46 10.95 10.72
N TYR A 220 -4.27 11.54 10.87
CA TYR A 220 -3.08 11.22 10.09
C TYR A 220 -1.98 10.60 10.98
N TYR A 221 -2.32 10.02 12.14
CA TYR A 221 -1.34 9.40 13.04
C TYR A 221 -0.63 8.18 12.42
N ASN A 222 -1.22 7.57 11.39
CA ASN A 222 -0.65 6.44 10.67
C ASN A 222 0.30 6.85 9.52
N GLU A 223 0.76 8.10 9.52
CA GLU A 223 1.68 8.66 8.54
C GLU A 223 3.07 8.89 9.16
N ILE A 224 4.12 8.46 8.47
CA ILE A 224 5.51 8.74 8.83
C ILE A 224 6.20 9.45 7.67
N TYR A 225 6.75 10.63 7.96
CA TYR A 225 7.66 11.33 7.06
C TYR A 225 9.05 10.71 7.12
N THR A 226 9.62 10.44 5.96
CA THR A 226 10.96 9.85 5.81
C THR A 226 11.78 10.65 4.82
N GLN A 227 13.08 10.34 4.72
CA GLN A 227 13.94 10.95 3.70
C GLN A 227 13.50 10.63 2.27
N GLU A 228 12.84 9.48 2.06
CA GLU A 228 12.35 8.98 0.78
C GLU A 228 10.95 9.49 0.43
N GLY A 229 10.25 10.13 1.38
CA GLY A 229 8.88 10.58 1.24
C GLY A 229 7.98 10.14 2.39
N ILE A 230 6.67 10.18 2.16
CA ILE A 230 5.64 9.83 3.15
C ILE A 230 5.34 8.33 3.07
N LYS A 231 5.23 7.65 4.22
CA LYS A 231 4.84 6.24 4.30
C LYS A 231 3.67 6.05 5.25
N LEU A 232 2.75 5.13 4.92
CA LEU A 232 1.66 4.73 5.81
C LEU A 232 1.98 3.46 6.58
N ILE A 233 1.59 3.43 7.84
CA ILE A 233 1.77 2.32 8.78
C ILE A 233 0.41 1.82 9.30
N ASP A 234 0.42 0.86 10.23
CA ASP A 234 -0.78 0.24 10.82
C ASP A 234 -1.62 -0.60 9.83
N LEU A 235 -0.95 -1.16 8.82
CA LEU A 235 -1.51 -2.07 7.82
C LEU A 235 -1.43 -3.54 8.24
N ASP A 236 -1.66 -3.81 9.53
CA ASP A 236 -1.54 -5.12 10.16
C ASP A 236 -2.35 -6.23 9.49
N LYS A 237 -3.49 -5.87 8.89
CA LYS A 237 -4.43 -6.80 8.22
C LYS A 237 -4.51 -6.55 6.71
N GLY A 238 -3.58 -5.73 6.22
CA GLY A 238 -3.62 -5.12 4.91
C GLY A 238 -4.76 -4.12 4.72
N PHE A 239 -5.02 -3.78 3.47
CA PHE A 239 -6.04 -2.80 3.06
C PHE A 239 -7.47 -3.36 3.13
N ILE A 240 -8.44 -2.44 3.19
CA ILE A 240 -9.85 -2.74 2.96
C ILE A 240 -10.05 -2.99 1.46
N ASP A 241 -10.70 -4.10 1.12
CA ASP A 241 -11.14 -4.39 -0.25
C ASP A 241 -12.48 -3.70 -0.49
N LEU A 242 -12.48 -2.69 -1.35
CA LEU A 242 -13.63 -1.84 -1.63
C LEU A 242 -14.76 -2.57 -2.36
N ASN A 243 -14.48 -3.70 -3.02
CA ASN A 243 -15.51 -4.53 -3.65
C ASN A 243 -16.35 -5.30 -2.61
N SER A 244 -15.78 -5.55 -1.43
CA SER A 244 -16.43 -6.22 -0.32
C SER A 244 -17.02 -5.26 0.73
N ALA A 245 -16.78 -3.96 0.57
CA ALA A 245 -17.18 -2.94 1.53
C ALA A 245 -18.65 -2.51 1.34
N SER A 246 -19.23 -1.85 2.35
CA SER A 246 -20.53 -1.19 2.18
C SER A 246 -20.46 -0.13 1.08
N LYS A 247 -21.60 0.24 0.51
CA LYS A 247 -21.68 1.24 -0.57
C LYS A 247 -21.04 2.58 -0.15
N GLU A 248 -21.30 3.01 1.08
CA GLU A 248 -20.77 4.23 1.68
C GLU A 248 -19.25 4.12 1.91
N SER A 249 -18.81 2.99 2.46
CA SER A 249 -17.39 2.71 2.71
C SER A 249 -16.60 2.63 1.40
N ARG A 250 -17.22 2.12 0.34
CA ARG A 250 -16.63 2.06 -1.00
C ARG A 250 -16.43 3.45 -1.58
N VAL A 251 -17.45 4.32 -1.54
CA VAL A 251 -17.34 5.73 -1.97
C VAL A 251 -16.24 6.45 -1.17
N ALA A 252 -16.29 6.34 0.16
CA ALA A 252 -15.30 6.97 1.02
C ALA A 252 -13.88 6.44 0.78
N GLY A 253 -13.73 5.14 0.52
CA GLY A 253 -12.45 4.53 0.20
C GLY A 253 -11.92 4.93 -1.18
N LYS A 254 -12.79 5.10 -2.18
CA LYS A 254 -12.41 5.59 -3.51
C LYS A 254 -11.87 7.02 -3.48
N ASP A 255 -12.46 7.87 -2.64
CA ASP A 255 -12.08 9.28 -2.52
C ASP A 255 -11.14 9.56 -1.33
N GLN A 256 -10.58 8.53 -0.68
CA GLN A 256 -9.68 8.68 0.47
C GLN A 256 -8.49 9.61 0.17
N TRP A 257 -7.87 9.47 -1.01
CA TRP A 257 -6.77 10.34 -1.45
C TRP A 257 -7.18 11.82 -1.53
N LEU A 258 -8.41 12.11 -1.96
CA LEU A 258 -8.94 13.46 -2.12
C LEU A 258 -9.09 14.13 -0.75
N TYR A 259 -9.62 13.39 0.23
CA TYR A 259 -9.78 13.90 1.61
C TYR A 259 -8.45 14.27 2.24
N VAL A 260 -7.43 13.41 2.04
CA VAL A 260 -6.09 13.62 2.58
C VAL A 260 -5.44 14.86 1.97
N TYR A 261 -5.51 14.98 0.63
CA TYR A 261 -4.89 16.12 -0.06
C TYR A 261 -5.55 17.45 0.32
N ASN A 262 -6.89 17.49 0.35
CA ASN A 262 -7.61 18.71 0.70
C ASN A 262 -7.33 19.15 2.14
N TYR A 263 -7.30 18.20 3.09
CA TYR A 263 -6.94 18.53 4.47
C TYR A 263 -5.54 19.13 4.60
N LYS A 264 -4.55 18.61 3.87
CA LYS A 264 -3.15 19.04 3.98
C LYS A 264 -2.84 20.33 3.23
N THR A 265 -3.65 20.70 2.24
CA THR A 265 -3.38 21.86 1.37
C THR A 265 -4.29 23.06 1.63
N HIS A 266 -5.45 22.86 2.27
CA HIS A 266 -6.26 24.00 2.73
C HIS A 266 -5.62 24.64 3.96
N THR A 267 -5.75 25.97 4.07
CA THR A 267 -5.30 26.72 5.24
C THR A 267 -6.05 26.26 6.49
N SER A 268 -5.36 26.19 7.62
CA SER A 268 -5.94 25.76 8.90
C SER A 268 -7.21 26.55 9.23
N GLY A 269 -8.37 25.89 9.19
CA GLY A 269 -9.68 26.47 9.50
C GLY A 269 -10.66 26.45 8.33
N ASP A 270 -10.18 26.40 7.09
CA ASP A 270 -11.06 26.24 5.92
C ASP A 270 -11.40 24.76 5.70
N LYS A 271 -12.61 24.40 6.12
CA LYS A 271 -13.18 23.07 5.94
C LYS A 271 -14.38 23.09 4.99
N GLY A 272 -14.60 24.18 4.24
CA GLY A 272 -15.72 24.32 3.32
C GLY A 272 -15.75 23.20 2.27
N TRP A 273 -14.57 22.73 1.85
CA TRP A 273 -14.42 21.60 0.93
C TRP A 273 -15.16 20.33 1.39
N ARG A 274 -15.31 20.10 2.71
CA ARG A 274 -16.01 18.93 3.24
C ARG A 274 -17.51 19.02 2.98
N GLU A 275 -18.09 20.20 3.18
CA GLU A 275 -19.52 20.44 2.95
C GLU A 275 -19.85 20.30 1.47
N GLU A 276 -18.98 20.82 0.59
CA GLU A 276 -19.14 20.72 -0.86
C GLU A 276 -19.10 19.25 -1.32
N ILE A 277 -18.13 18.47 -0.84
CA ILE A 277 -18.05 17.03 -1.12
C ILE A 277 -19.26 16.28 -0.56
N GLN A 278 -19.67 16.56 0.68
CA GLN A 278 -20.81 15.91 1.33
C GLN A 278 -22.13 16.22 0.61
N ASN A 279 -22.31 17.46 0.17
CA ASN A 279 -23.46 17.89 -0.63
C ASN A 279 -23.49 17.15 -1.97
N TRP A 280 -22.34 16.98 -2.62
CA TRP A 280 -22.25 16.21 -3.85
C TRP A 280 -22.63 14.74 -3.63
N TYR A 281 -22.13 14.07 -2.58
CA TYR A 281 -22.52 12.68 -2.28
C TYR A 281 -24.00 12.53 -1.95
N SER A 282 -24.58 13.51 -1.26
CA SER A 282 -26.01 13.51 -0.92
C SER A 282 -26.89 13.56 -2.17
N ASN A 283 -26.44 14.27 -3.22
CA ASN A 283 -27.13 14.35 -4.50
C ASN A 283 -26.76 13.20 -5.48
N ASN A 284 -25.64 12.50 -5.25
CA ASN A 284 -25.11 11.46 -6.12
C ASN A 284 -24.86 10.15 -5.35
N MET A 285 -25.90 9.63 -4.69
CA MET A 285 -25.80 8.51 -3.76
C MET A 285 -25.12 7.26 -4.35
N GLY A 286 -23.94 6.94 -3.82
CA GLY A 286 -23.17 5.75 -4.20
C GLY A 286 -22.12 5.93 -5.26
N GLN A 287 -21.96 7.15 -5.74
CA GLN A 287 -20.94 7.52 -6.70
C GLN A 287 -19.78 8.18 -5.94
N SER A 288 -18.57 7.98 -6.46
CA SER A 288 -17.36 8.64 -5.97
C SER A 288 -16.95 9.77 -6.91
N LEU A 289 -16.34 10.83 -6.38
CA LEU A 289 -15.80 11.93 -7.17
C LEU A 289 -14.64 11.45 -8.06
N SER A 290 -13.86 10.48 -7.59
CA SER A 290 -12.76 9.87 -8.37
C SER A 290 -13.24 9.16 -9.63
N GLU A 291 -14.46 8.63 -9.63
CA GLU A 291 -15.09 8.02 -10.80
C GLU A 291 -15.91 9.01 -11.64
N ASN A 292 -15.97 10.29 -11.22
CA ASN A 292 -16.73 11.36 -11.86
C ASN A 292 -15.81 12.56 -12.19
N PRO A 293 -14.96 12.45 -13.24
CA PRO A 293 -13.93 13.45 -13.55
C PRO A 293 -14.49 14.84 -13.85
N ASP A 294 -15.69 14.95 -14.43
CA ASP A 294 -16.32 16.25 -14.69
C ASP A 294 -16.76 16.96 -13.41
N ALA A 295 -17.33 16.24 -12.44
CA ALA A 295 -17.66 16.79 -11.12
C ALA A 295 -16.40 17.21 -10.35
N LEU A 296 -15.34 16.39 -10.42
CA LEU A 296 -14.04 16.70 -9.82
C LEU A 296 -13.44 17.98 -10.43
N ARG A 297 -13.52 18.13 -11.76
CA ARG A 297 -13.06 19.33 -12.47
C ARG A 297 -13.89 20.56 -12.10
N GLU A 298 -15.21 20.44 -12.01
CA GLU A 298 -16.11 21.54 -11.64
C GLU A 298 -15.81 22.07 -10.24
N LEU A 299 -15.71 21.18 -9.25
CA LEU A 299 -15.38 21.54 -7.87
C LEU A 299 -14.00 22.24 -7.79
N TYR A 300 -13.01 21.74 -8.54
CA TYR A 300 -11.69 22.35 -8.60
C TYR A 300 -11.70 23.74 -9.26
N ALA A 301 -12.36 23.87 -10.42
CA ALA A 301 -12.46 25.15 -11.15
C ALA A 301 -13.18 26.24 -10.33
N ASN A 302 -14.15 25.83 -9.51
CA ASN A 302 -14.88 26.71 -8.59
C ASN A 302 -14.12 27.00 -7.28
N GLY A 303 -12.89 26.49 -7.14
CA GLY A 303 -12.07 26.67 -5.93
C GLY A 303 -12.64 26.00 -4.67
N LYS A 304 -13.51 24.99 -4.84
CA LYS A 304 -14.15 24.27 -3.73
C LYS A 304 -13.30 23.15 -3.16
N ILE A 305 -12.41 22.62 -3.99
CA ILE A 305 -11.43 21.60 -3.62
C ILE A 305 -10.09 21.94 -4.25
N HIS A 306 -9.02 21.42 -3.65
CA HIS A 306 -7.69 21.38 -4.24
C HIS A 306 -7.47 20.01 -4.88
N LEU A 307 -6.73 19.99 -5.98
CA LEU A 307 -6.27 18.77 -6.65
C LEU A 307 -4.75 18.77 -6.84
N PRO A 308 -4.09 17.60 -6.78
CA PRO A 308 -2.68 17.46 -7.14
C PRO A 308 -2.46 17.92 -8.56
N LYS A 309 -1.31 18.55 -8.85
CA LYS A 309 -1.02 19.12 -10.17
C LYS A 309 -1.19 18.07 -11.29
N ARG A 310 -0.70 16.85 -11.05
CA ARG A 310 -0.81 15.74 -12.03
C ARG A 310 -2.26 15.35 -12.31
N VAL A 311 -3.13 15.35 -11.30
CA VAL A 311 -4.57 15.07 -11.49
C VAL A 311 -5.22 16.15 -12.34
N VAL A 312 -4.86 17.43 -12.13
CA VAL A 312 -5.36 18.53 -12.96
C VAL A 312 -4.94 18.36 -14.42
N GLU A 313 -3.67 18.02 -14.66
CA GLU A 313 -3.14 17.73 -16.00
C GLU A 313 -3.87 16.56 -16.67
N GLU A 314 -4.10 15.46 -15.94
CA GLU A 314 -4.88 14.30 -16.40
C GLU A 314 -6.32 14.68 -16.80
N LEU A 315 -7.00 15.47 -15.96
CA LEU A 315 -8.36 15.94 -16.23
C LEU A 315 -8.42 16.86 -17.47
N GLN A 316 -7.39 17.68 -17.71
CA GLN A 316 -7.31 18.56 -18.89
C GLN A 316 -7.02 17.78 -20.18
N LEU A 317 -6.21 16.73 -20.12
CA LEU A 317 -5.97 15.87 -21.28
C LEU A 317 -7.24 15.09 -21.66
N GLN A 318 -7.98 14.58 -20.68
CA GLN A 318 -9.23 13.87 -20.90
C GLN A 318 -10.28 14.75 -21.60
N SER A 319 -10.45 16.02 -21.21
CA SER A 319 -11.39 16.92 -21.91
C SER A 319 -10.96 17.19 -23.35
N THR A 320 -9.66 17.29 -23.62
CA THR A 320 -9.14 17.52 -24.97
C THR A 320 -9.42 16.32 -25.88
N ILE A 321 -9.26 15.10 -25.37
CA ILE A 321 -9.54 13.86 -26.11
C ILE A 321 -11.05 13.66 -26.34
N SER A 322 -11.88 13.94 -25.33
CA SER A 322 -13.34 13.86 -25.47
C SER A 322 -13.89 14.88 -26.47
N ASN A 323 -13.30 16.08 -26.53
CA ASN A 323 -13.69 17.12 -27.50
C ASN A 323 -13.22 16.83 -28.93
N THR A 324 -12.15 16.07 -29.11
CA THR A 324 -11.66 15.67 -30.45
C THR A 324 -12.34 14.40 -30.98
N SER A 325 -12.85 13.54 -30.09
CA SER A 325 -13.63 12.35 -30.46
C SER A 325 -15.07 12.68 -30.89
N GLY A 326 -15.51 13.94 -30.79
CA GLY A 326 -16.77 14.46 -31.30
C GLY A 326 -16.72 14.95 -32.76
N VAL A 327 -15.55 14.94 -33.40
CA VAL A 327 -15.45 15.15 -34.85
C VAL A 327 -15.71 13.81 -35.52
N VAL A 328 -16.96 13.58 -35.88
CA VAL A 328 -17.31 12.61 -36.91
C VAL A 328 -16.52 12.98 -38.15
N LEU A 329 -15.46 12.22 -38.45
CA LEU A 329 -14.97 12.15 -39.82
C LEU A 329 -16.10 11.52 -40.63
N ASP A 330 -16.93 12.38 -41.21
CA ASP A 330 -17.72 12.06 -42.38
C ASP A 330 -16.71 11.69 -43.48
N LEU A 331 -16.32 10.42 -43.47
CA LEU A 331 -15.58 9.81 -44.57
C LEU A 331 -16.56 9.76 -45.73
N GLY A 332 -16.57 10.87 -46.46
CA GLY A 332 -17.37 11.08 -47.66
C GLY A 332 -17.36 9.83 -48.54
N ASN A 333 -18.58 9.45 -48.90
CA ASN A 333 -18.94 8.40 -49.82
C ASN A 333 -18.02 8.39 -51.06
N PRO A 334 -17.25 7.32 -51.33
CA PRO A 334 -16.31 7.26 -52.45
C PRO A 334 -17.01 6.80 -53.73
N GLU A 335 -18.03 7.54 -54.17
CA GLU A 335 -18.63 7.35 -55.49
C GLU A 335 -18.92 8.73 -56.10
N ASN A 336 -17.87 9.38 -56.59
CA ASN A 336 -17.88 10.30 -57.74
C ASN A 336 -16.51 10.99 -57.88
N ILE A 337 -15.54 10.27 -58.47
CA ILE A 337 -14.43 10.93 -59.17
C ILE A 337 -14.49 10.44 -60.60
N GLU A 338 -15.26 11.19 -61.41
CA GLU A 338 -15.25 11.07 -62.85
C GLU A 338 -13.88 11.43 -63.42
N SER A 339 -13.47 10.58 -64.34
CA SER A 339 -12.33 10.70 -65.21
C SER A 339 -12.31 12.00 -66.02
N THR A 340 -11.23 12.76 -65.90
CA THR A 340 -10.77 13.64 -66.99
C THR A 340 -9.38 13.20 -67.41
N LYS A 341 -9.33 12.36 -68.46
CA LYS A 341 -8.11 12.05 -69.20
C LYS A 341 -7.73 13.26 -70.04
N LEU A 342 -6.49 13.70 -69.88
CA LEU A 342 -5.73 14.47 -70.85
C LEU A 342 -5.43 13.58 -72.06
N THR A 343 -5.85 13.99 -73.26
CA THR A 343 -5.27 13.54 -74.53
C THR A 343 -4.95 14.76 -75.37
N ASN A 344 -3.65 15.08 -75.47
CA ASN A 344 -3.08 15.80 -76.61
C ASN A 344 -2.25 14.80 -77.41
N ASN A 345 -2.79 14.42 -78.57
CA ASN A 345 -2.17 14.00 -79.84
C ASN A 345 -3.03 12.96 -80.56
#